data_AF-A0A969XQG9-F1
#
_entry.id   AF-A0A969XQG9-F1
#
_cell.length_a   1.000
_cell.length_b   1.000
_cell.length_c   1.000
_cell.angle_alpha   90.00
_cell.angle_beta   90.00
_cell.angle_gamma   90.00
#
_symmetry.space_group_name_H-M   'P 1'
#
loop_
_entity.id
_entity.type
_entity.pdbx_description
1 polymer ?
#
loop_
_entity_poly.entity_id
_entity_poly.type
_entity_poly.pdbx_seq_one_letter_code
_entity_poly.pdbx_strand_id
1 'polypeptide(L)' 'DFFKGHAAGCICPPGLPQCVCGHEPTMRVLTRKPVTPRPAEVEANPRSASAKLRVAVRLEEA' A
#
# COMPACT_ATOMS: atom_id res chain seq x y z
N ASP A 1 0.86 -6.20 -6.98
CA ASP A 1 1.21 -5.14 -5.99
C ASP A 1 -0.02 -4.24 -5.76
N PHE A 2 -1.03 -4.75 -5.03
CA PHE A 2 -2.37 -4.14 -4.96
C PHE A 2 -2.34 -2.70 -4.44
N PHE A 3 -1.60 -2.47 -3.34
CA PHE A 3 -1.48 -1.16 -2.74
C PHE A 3 -0.76 -0.15 -3.63
N LYS A 4 0.29 -0.61 -4.30
CA LYS A 4 1.11 0.22 -5.17
C LYS A 4 0.35 0.65 -6.43
N GLY A 5 -0.42 -0.24 -7.04
CA GLY A 5 -1.18 0.07 -8.26
C GLY A 5 -2.28 1.11 -8.05
N HIS A 6 -3.11 0.95 -7.01
CA HIS A 6 -4.22 1.87 -6.76
C HIS A 6 -3.78 3.21 -6.17
N ALA A 7 -2.59 3.29 -5.58
CA ALA A 7 -2.01 4.54 -5.08
C ALA A 7 -1.05 5.21 -6.09
N ALA A 8 -0.70 4.54 -7.19
CA ALA A 8 0.12 5.13 -8.23
C ALA A 8 -0.73 6.07 -9.09
N GLY A 9 -0.21 7.27 -9.37
CA GLY A 9 -0.81 8.19 -10.34
C GLY A 9 -0.46 7.86 -11.81
N CYS A 10 0.39 6.86 -12.04
CA CYS A 10 0.70 6.37 -13.38
C CYS A 10 1.15 4.90 -13.29
N ILE A 11 0.65 4.08 -14.20
CA ILE A 11 1.02 2.66 -14.35
C ILE A 11 1.70 2.37 -15.69
N CYS A 12 2.03 3.40 -16.47
CA CYS A 12 2.74 3.25 -17.73
C CYS A 12 4.13 2.61 -17.51
N PRO A 13 4.61 1.80 -18.47
CA PRO A 13 5.99 1.35 -18.48
C PRO A 13 7.01 2.51 -18.41
N PRO A 14 8.14 2.32 -17.72
CA PRO A 14 9.21 3.31 -17.74
C PRO A 14 9.79 3.44 -19.16
N GLY A 15 10.03 4.68 -19.61
CA GLY A 15 10.59 4.97 -20.93
C GLY A 15 9.61 5.61 -21.93
N LEU A 16 8.33 5.70 -21.58
CA LEU A 16 7.37 6.49 -22.35
C LEU A 16 7.61 7.99 -22.13
N PRO A 17 7.70 8.81 -23.20
CA PRO A 17 7.93 10.24 -23.08
C PRO A 17 6.73 11.00 -22.49
N GLN A 18 5.54 10.41 -22.52
CA GLN A 18 4.32 10.98 -21.96
C GLN A 18 3.41 9.88 -21.36
N CYS A 19 2.69 10.22 -20.29
CA CYS A 19 1.67 9.35 -19.72
C CYS A 19 0.48 9.19 -20.67
N VAL A 20 0.05 7.95 -20.90
CA VAL A 20 -1.11 7.61 -21.74
C VAL A 20 -2.16 6.76 -21.03
N CYS A 21 -1.95 6.43 -19.75
CA CYS A 21 -2.85 5.53 -19.02
C CYS A 21 -4.09 6.20 -18.43
N GLY A 22 -4.08 7.53 -18.27
CA GLY A 22 -5.20 8.28 -17.65
C GLY A 22 -5.55 7.80 -16.24
N HIS A 23 -4.63 7.10 -15.56
CA HIS A 23 -4.92 6.42 -14.30
C HIS A 23 -4.95 7.43 -13.15
N GLU A 24 -6.05 7.44 -12.43
CA GLU A 24 -6.23 8.27 -11.24
C GLU A 24 -6.10 7.43 -9.97
N PRO A 25 -5.32 7.90 -8.99
CA PRO A 25 -5.15 7.17 -7.74
C PRO A 25 -6.48 7.12 -6.98
N THR A 26 -6.93 5.91 -6.65
CA THR A 26 -8.21 5.69 -5.93
C THR A 26 -8.02 5.56 -4.43
N MET A 27 -6.78 5.45 -3.96
CA MET A 27 -6.47 5.34 -2.54
C MET A 27 -5.09 5.87 -2.21
N ARG A 28 -4.90 6.25 -0.94
CA ARG A 28 -3.61 6.68 -0.38
C ARG A 28 -3.13 5.69 0.67
N VAL A 29 -1.92 5.17 0.49
CA VAL A 29 -1.29 4.26 1.46
C VAL A 29 -0.84 5.06 2.69
N LEU A 30 -1.33 4.66 3.87
CA LEU A 30 -0.93 5.28 5.15
C LEU A 30 0.34 4.64 5.70
N THR A 31 0.47 3.31 5.59
CA THR A 31 1.63 2.56 6.08
C THR A 31 2.56 2.18 4.93
N ARG A 32 3.62 2.98 4.70
CA ARG A 32 4.61 2.70 3.64
C ARG A 32 5.31 1.34 3.81
N LYS A 33 5.66 1.00 5.05
CA LYS A 33 6.13 -0.34 5.45
C LYS A 33 5.02 -1.03 6.24
N PRO A 34 4.88 -2.37 6.15
CA PRO A 34 3.94 -3.08 6.99
C PRO A 34 4.23 -2.84 8.47
N VAL A 35 3.18 -2.67 9.27
CA VAL A 35 3.29 -2.65 10.73
C VAL A 35 3.42 -4.09 11.20
N THR A 36 4.44 -4.36 12.00
CA THR A 36 4.74 -5.67 12.57
C THR A 36 4.32 -5.70 14.04
N PRO A 37 3.99 -6.89 14.58
CA PRO A 37 3.69 -7.04 16.00
C PRO A 37 4.87 -6.61 16.87
N ARG A 38 4.57 -6.18 18.09
CA ARG A 38 5.60 -5.85 19.09
C ARG A 38 6.14 -7.13 19.74
N PRO A 39 7.37 -7.13 20.31
CA PRO A 39 7.93 -8.31 20.96
C PRO A 39 7.02 -8.91 22.04
N ALA A 40 6.42 -8.08 22.90
CA ALA A 40 5.49 -8.52 23.94
C ALA A 40 4.22 -9.20 23.38
N GLU A 41 3.76 -8.78 22.19
CA GLU A 41 2.61 -9.41 21.52
C GLU A 41 3.00 -10.77 20.93
N VAL A 42 4.22 -10.91 20.42
CA VAL A 42 4.74 -12.19 19.93
C VAL A 42 4.96 -13.17 21.08
N GLU A 43 5.40 -12.70 22.24
CA GLU A 43 5.55 -13.52 23.45
C GLU A 43 4.19 -14.03 23.96
N ALA A 44 3.19 -13.14 24.06
CA ALA A 44 1.84 -13.51 24.48
C ALA A 44 1.06 -14.31 23.41
N ASN A 45 1.35 -14.08 22.13
CA ASN A 45 0.74 -14.75 20.99
C ASN A 45 1.78 -15.05 19.91
N PRO A 46 2.46 -16.21 19.98
CA PRO A 46 3.49 -16.60 19.00
C PRO A 46 2.98 -16.67 17.56
N ARG A 47 1.68 -16.95 17.35
CA ARG A 47 1.09 -16.98 16.01
C ARG A 47 1.05 -15.60 15.35
N SER A 48 1.18 -14.51 16.11
CA SER A 48 1.22 -13.15 15.56
C SER A 48 2.53 -12.84 14.84
N ALA A 49 3.61 -13.59 15.05
CA ALA A 49 4.97 -13.28 14.57
C ALA A 49 5.07 -12.99 13.07
N SER A 50 4.21 -13.59 12.24
CA SER A 50 4.20 -13.42 10.79
C SER A 50 3.23 -12.33 10.29
N ALA A 51 2.46 -11.70 11.18
CA ALA A 51 1.46 -10.70 10.82
C ALA A 51 2.12 -9.44 10.22
N LYS A 52 1.53 -8.94 9.13
CA LYS A 52 1.97 -7.74 8.42
C LYS A 52 0.75 -6.86 8.12
N LEU A 53 0.48 -5.89 8.99
CA LEU A 53 -0.63 -4.97 8.81
C LEU A 53 -0.29 -3.90 7.76
N ARG A 54 -1.19 -3.66 6.81
CA ARG A 54 -1.09 -2.61 5.80
C ARG A 54 -2.41 -1.85 5.76
N VAL A 55 -2.35 -0.52 5.73
CA VAL A 55 -3.52 0.36 5.74
C VAL A 55 -3.45 1.37 4.60
N ALA A 56 -4.58 1.55 3.93
CA ALA A 56 -4.80 2.62 2.96
C ALA A 56 -6.19 3.25 3.20
N VAL A 57 -6.33 4.50 2.81
CA VAL A 57 -7.60 5.22 2.82
C VAL A 57 -8.07 5.42 1.37
N ARG A 58 -9.34 5.16 1.09
CA ARG A 58 -9.95 5.49 -0.20
C ARG A 58 -9.96 7.01 -0.36
N LEU A 59 -9.56 7.48 -1.52
CA LEU A 59 -9.77 8.87 -1.88
C LEU A 59 -11.22 8.96 -2.37
N GLU A 60 -12.07 9.69 -1.65
CA GLU A 60 -13.36 10.08 -2.22
C GLU A 60 -13.09 11.12 -3.31
N GLU A 61 -13.88 11.06 -4.39
CA GLU A 61 -13.71 11.87 -5.60
C GLU A 61 -13.46 13.35 -5.26
N ALA A 62 -12.57 14.00 -6.02
CA ALA A 62 -12.44 15.45 -6.03
C ALA A 62 -13.48 16.05 -6.99
#